data_AF-A0A1E1KS31-F1
#
_entry.id   AF-A0A1E1KS31-F1
#
_cell.length_a   1.000
_cell.length_b   1.000
_cell.length_c   1.000
_cell.angle_alpha   90.00
_cell.angle_beta   90.00
_cell.angle_gamma   90.00
#
_symmetry.space_group_name_H-M   'P 1'
#
loop_
_entity.id
_entity.type
_entity.pdbx_description
1 polymer ?
#
loop_
_entity_poly.entity_id
_entity_poly.type
_entity_poly.pdbx_seq_one_letter_code
_entity_poly.pdbx_strand_id
1 'polypeptide(L)'
;MAIQQRSSGIFSRMQSLVDNYIVTPSAREQYYKNTSTFAHDQPLLFTFLFTQLLLSSTPIALFLAFSLGLLLLSLVNALLFSLFWIGVALLVLVPTIFITVSLAIAVWVWALSSFLLARWVYNVVPVSVSGRTEVALPNGKTAVVEKTGEGFGDFKGEVKD
;
A
#
# COMPACT_ATOMS: atom_id res chain seq x y z
N MET A 1 -42.04 -15.07 10.26
CA MET A 1 -42.02 -14.58 11.66
C MET A 1 -40.61 -14.42 12.26
N ALA A 2 -39.52 -14.96 11.68
CA ALA A 2 -38.16 -14.85 12.25
C ALA A 2 -37.47 -13.46 12.08
N ILE A 3 -37.91 -12.62 11.13
CA ILE A 3 -37.30 -11.30 10.87
C ILE A 3 -37.75 -10.25 11.90
N GLN A 4 -38.99 -10.34 12.39
CA GLN A 4 -39.52 -9.42 13.42
C GLN A 4 -38.82 -9.56 14.78
N GLN A 5 -38.34 -10.77 15.13
CA GLN A 5 -37.59 -10.98 16.38
C GLN A 5 -36.14 -10.46 16.31
N ARG A 6 -35.52 -10.40 15.12
CA ARG A 6 -34.18 -9.80 14.97
C ARG A 6 -34.22 -8.28 15.03
N SER A 7 -35.24 -7.66 14.45
CA SER A 7 -35.40 -6.20 14.51
C SER A 7 -35.64 -5.72 15.95
N SER A 8 -36.45 -6.43 16.74
CA SER A 8 -36.72 -6.03 18.14
C SER A 8 -35.49 -6.12 19.04
N GLY A 9 -34.60 -7.10 18.82
CA GLY A 9 -33.35 -7.24 19.57
C GLY A 9 -32.31 -6.14 19.29
N ILE A 10 -32.29 -5.57 18.08
CA ILE A 10 -31.38 -4.46 17.75
C ILE A 10 -31.92 -3.13 18.28
N PHE A 11 -33.24 -2.90 18.13
CA PHE A 11 -33.90 -1.72 18.68
C PHE A 11 -33.77 -1.65 20.20
N SER A 12 -33.99 -2.76 20.92
CA SER A 12 -33.86 -2.77 22.38
C SER A 12 -32.42 -2.53 22.85
N ARG A 13 -31.41 -3.00 22.10
CA ARG A 13 -30.00 -2.70 22.39
C ARG A 13 -29.67 -1.25 22.13
N MET A 14 -30.07 -0.68 21.00
CA MET A 14 -29.89 0.75 20.73
C MET A 14 -30.59 1.60 21.79
N GLN A 15 -31.81 1.25 22.16
CA GLN A 15 -32.55 1.94 23.22
C GLN A 15 -31.82 1.85 24.56
N SER A 16 -31.33 0.67 24.95
CA SER A 16 -30.55 0.50 26.19
C SER A 16 -29.24 1.28 26.18
N LEU A 17 -28.58 1.43 25.02
CA LEU A 17 -27.34 2.19 24.88
C LEU A 17 -27.61 3.69 24.99
N VAL A 18 -28.68 4.18 24.36
CA VAL A 18 -29.09 5.59 24.45
C VAL A 18 -29.55 5.93 25.87
N ASP A 19 -30.38 5.08 26.48
CA ASP A 19 -30.88 5.28 27.84
C ASP A 19 -29.75 5.22 28.88
N ASN A 20 -28.74 4.36 28.70
CA ASN A 20 -27.61 4.29 29.63
C ASN A 20 -26.52 5.34 29.39
N TYR A 21 -26.27 5.72 28.13
CA TYR A 21 -25.13 6.58 27.79
C TYR A 21 -25.48 8.05 27.63
N ILE A 22 -26.69 8.36 27.14
CA ILE A 22 -27.05 9.72 26.73
C ILE A 22 -28.04 10.36 27.71
N VAL A 23 -29.00 9.58 28.24
CA VAL A 23 -30.08 10.12 29.07
C VAL A 23 -30.40 9.22 30.27
N THR A 24 -29.62 9.37 31.34
CA THR A 24 -29.88 8.71 32.62
C THR A 24 -31.30 9.04 33.12
N PRO A 25 -32.06 8.08 33.70
CA PRO A 25 -33.43 8.32 34.17
C PRO A 25 -33.58 9.53 35.12
N SER A 26 -32.61 9.75 36.00
CA SER A 26 -32.57 10.90 36.92
C SER A 26 -32.45 12.24 36.19
N ALA A 27 -31.73 12.27 35.06
CA ALA A 27 -31.61 13.48 34.24
C ALA A 27 -32.96 13.86 33.62
N ARG A 28 -33.78 12.87 33.23
CA ARG A 28 -35.12 13.11 32.64
C ARG A 28 -36.03 13.84 33.61
N GLU A 29 -36.12 13.37 34.85
CA GLU A 29 -36.93 14.00 35.90
C GLU A 29 -36.45 15.44 36.17
N GLN A 30 -35.14 15.64 36.22
CA GLN A 30 -34.56 16.96 36.42
C GLN A 30 -34.89 17.92 35.27
N TYR A 31 -34.77 17.47 34.01
CA TYR A 31 -35.13 18.29 32.84
C TYR A 31 -36.62 18.63 32.80
N TYR A 32 -37.50 17.66 33.10
CA TYR A 32 -38.93 17.91 33.15
C TYR A 32 -39.31 18.91 34.23
N LYS A 33 -38.76 18.75 35.44
CA LYS A 33 -39.00 19.67 36.55
C LYS A 33 -38.52 21.08 36.19
N ASN A 34 -37.31 21.22 35.66
CA ASN A 34 -36.75 22.51 35.26
C ASN A 34 -37.56 23.18 34.14
N THR A 35 -37.98 22.42 33.13
CA THR A 35 -38.79 22.94 32.02
C THR A 35 -40.17 23.37 32.51
N SER A 36 -40.79 22.57 33.38
CA SER A 36 -42.08 22.90 33.98
C SER A 36 -42.00 24.15 34.85
N THR A 37 -40.98 24.28 35.71
CA THR A 37 -40.75 25.49 36.51
C THR A 37 -40.53 26.71 35.63
N PHE A 38 -39.70 26.61 34.59
CA PHE A 38 -39.45 27.72 33.65
C PHE A 38 -40.72 28.16 32.91
N ALA A 39 -41.57 27.21 32.50
CA ALA A 39 -42.85 27.52 31.84
C ALA A 39 -43.81 28.30 32.77
N HIS A 40 -43.75 28.07 34.09
CA HIS A 40 -44.55 28.80 35.07
C HIS A 40 -43.94 30.16 35.44
N ASP A 41 -42.62 30.22 35.61
CA ASP A 41 -41.91 31.44 36.02
C ASP A 41 -41.88 32.49 34.90
N GLN A 42 -41.69 32.07 33.64
CA GLN A 42 -41.52 32.97 32.49
C GLN A 42 -42.30 32.48 31.25
N PRO A 43 -43.65 32.52 31.29
CA PRO A 43 -44.50 31.93 30.24
C PRO A 43 -44.31 32.58 28.86
N LEU A 44 -44.04 33.89 28.80
CA LEU A 44 -43.81 34.61 27.54
C LEU A 44 -42.51 34.18 26.84
N LEU A 45 -41.43 33.99 27.61
CA LEU A 45 -40.15 33.53 27.05
C LEU A 45 -40.22 32.06 26.65
N PHE A 46 -40.91 31.23 27.46
CA PHE A 46 -41.15 29.83 27.11
C PHE A 46 -41.89 29.68 25.78
N THR A 47 -43.03 30.38 25.60
CA THR A 47 -43.80 30.26 24.35
C THR A 47 -43.04 30.83 23.14
N PHE A 48 -42.24 31.88 23.33
CA PHE A 48 -41.38 32.44 22.28
C PHE A 48 -40.33 31.42 21.82
N LEU A 49 -39.58 30.83 22.75
CA LEU A 49 -38.57 29.81 22.44
C LEU A 49 -39.19 28.54 21.87
N PHE A 50 -40.33 28.11 22.42
CA PHE A 50 -41.05 26.95 21.94
C PHE A 50 -41.53 27.14 20.50
N THR A 51 -42.11 28.30 20.19
CA THR A 51 -42.55 28.63 18.83
C THR A 51 -41.35 28.71 17.88
N GLN A 52 -40.26 29.35 18.29
CA GLN A 52 -39.03 29.42 17.51
C GLN A 52 -38.45 28.02 17.24
N LEU A 53 -38.44 27.14 18.23
CA LEU A 53 -37.99 25.77 18.11
C LEU A 53 -38.90 24.97 17.16
N LEU A 54 -40.22 25.14 17.28
CA LEU A 54 -41.19 24.45 16.46
C LEU A 54 -41.08 24.87 14.99
N LEU A 55 -40.96 26.18 14.71
CA LEU A 55 -40.77 26.71 13.37
C LEU A 55 -39.40 26.35 12.79
N SER A 56 -38.33 26.36 13.59
CA SER A 56 -36.99 25.98 13.15
C SER A 56 -36.76 24.46 13.06
N SER A 57 -37.63 23.64 13.66
CA SER A 57 -37.51 22.18 13.60
C SER A 57 -37.55 21.65 12.17
N THR A 58 -38.41 22.23 11.32
CA THR A 58 -38.55 21.84 9.91
C THR A 58 -37.28 22.10 9.10
N PRO A 59 -36.71 23.32 9.07
CA PRO A 59 -35.47 23.55 8.34
C PRO A 59 -34.29 22.76 8.91
N ILE A 60 -34.22 22.55 10.23
CA ILE A 60 -33.17 21.70 10.85
C ILE A 60 -33.32 20.24 10.39
N ALA A 61 -34.52 19.69 10.41
CA ALA A 61 -34.77 18.31 9.99
C ALA A 61 -34.44 18.11 8.50
N LEU A 62 -34.84 19.05 7.64
CA LEU A 62 -34.50 19.03 6.21
C LEU A 62 -32.99 19.09 5.99
N PHE A 63 -32.30 19.98 6.70
CA PHE A 63 -30.85 20.10 6.61
C PHE A 63 -30.13 18.82 7.06
N LEU A 64 -30.58 18.19 8.14
CA LEU A 64 -30.04 16.92 8.62
C LEU A 64 -30.28 15.79 7.62
N ALA A 65 -31.50 15.68 7.09
CA ALA A 65 -31.84 14.68 6.08
C ALA A 65 -30.99 14.85 4.81
N PHE A 66 -30.83 16.09 4.36
CA PHE A 66 -29.97 16.44 3.23
C PHE A 66 -28.50 16.08 3.49
N SER A 67 -27.97 16.46 4.66
CA SER A 67 -26.59 16.18 5.05
C SER A 67 -26.30 14.68 5.11
N LEU A 68 -27.19 13.90 5.75
CA LEU A 68 -27.07 12.44 5.80
C LEU A 68 -27.20 11.81 4.41
N GLY A 69 -28.12 12.31 3.57
CA GLY A 69 -28.27 11.88 2.19
C GLY A 69 -27.00 12.11 1.37
N LEU A 70 -26.39 13.30 1.48
CA LEU A 70 -25.13 13.60 0.82
C LEU A 70 -23.98 12.73 1.32
N LEU A 71 -23.88 12.47 2.62
CA LEU A 71 -22.83 11.61 3.17
C LEU A 71 -22.96 10.18 2.63
N LEU A 72 -24.18 9.63 2.63
CA LEU A 72 -24.44 8.29 2.09
C LEU A 72 -24.16 8.23 0.58
N LEU A 73 -24.63 9.22 -0.17
CA LEU A 73 -24.40 9.30 -1.61
C LEU A 73 -22.91 9.42 -1.94
N SER A 74 -22.19 10.27 -1.20
CA SER A 74 -20.74 10.45 -1.34
C SER A 74 -19.99 9.15 -1.06
N LEU A 75 -20.34 8.46 0.02
CA LEU A 75 -19.72 7.18 0.38
C LEU A 75 -19.95 6.13 -0.71
N VAL A 76 -21.19 5.97 -1.19
CA VAL A 76 -21.52 5.02 -2.25
C VAL A 76 -20.77 5.36 -3.54
N ASN A 77 -20.78 6.63 -3.94
CA ASN A 77 -20.08 7.08 -5.15
C ASN A 77 -18.57 6.88 -5.03
N ALA A 78 -17.96 7.21 -3.90
CA ALA A 78 -16.54 7.01 -3.67
C ALA A 78 -16.16 5.52 -3.76
N LEU A 79 -16.98 4.64 -3.18
CA LEU A 79 -16.76 3.19 -3.26
C LEU A 79 -16.91 2.67 -4.69
N LEU A 80 -17.97 3.05 -5.41
CA LEU A 80 -18.17 2.61 -6.80
C LEU A 80 -17.08 3.13 -7.72
N PHE A 81 -16.73 4.41 -7.59
CA PHE A 81 -15.70 5.05 -8.39
C PHE A 81 -14.31 4.42 -8.15
N SER A 82 -13.95 4.23 -6.88
CA SER A 82 -12.67 3.61 -6.51
C SER A 82 -12.61 2.16 -6.98
N LEU A 83 -13.66 1.36 -6.75
CA LEU A 83 -13.69 -0.04 -7.18
C LEU A 83 -13.63 -0.18 -8.70
N PHE A 84 -14.31 0.70 -9.44
CA PHE A 84 -14.23 0.76 -10.89
C PHE A 84 -12.79 1.02 -11.37
N TRP A 85 -12.16 2.07 -10.86
CA TRP A 85 -10.79 2.42 -11.26
C TRP A 85 -9.74 1.42 -10.81
N ILE A 86 -9.92 0.79 -9.65
CA ILE A 86 -9.09 -0.33 -9.20
C ILE A 86 -9.22 -1.50 -10.18
N GLY A 87 -10.45 -1.82 -10.61
CA GLY A 87 -10.70 -2.86 -11.61
C GLY A 87 -10.01 -2.56 -12.95
N VAL A 88 -10.14 -1.33 -13.45
CA VAL A 88 -9.45 -0.87 -14.67
C VAL A 88 -7.93 -0.96 -14.52
N ALA A 89 -7.38 -0.49 -13.39
CA ALA A 89 -5.95 -0.57 -13.10
C ALA A 89 -5.48 -2.02 -13.07
N LEU A 90 -6.24 -2.94 -12.47
CA LEU A 90 -5.91 -4.36 -12.42
C LEU A 90 -5.91 -5.00 -13.82
N LEU A 91 -6.88 -4.63 -14.67
CA LEU A 91 -6.97 -5.11 -16.04
C LEU A 91 -5.75 -4.69 -16.88
N VAL A 92 -5.16 -3.53 -16.61
CA VAL A 92 -3.91 -3.07 -17.24
C VAL A 92 -2.67 -3.65 -16.56
N LEU A 93 -2.70 -3.82 -15.24
CA LEU A 93 -1.56 -4.28 -14.45
C LEU A 93 -1.23 -5.74 -14.76
N VAL A 94 -2.23 -6.62 -14.86
CA VAL A 94 -2.03 -8.05 -15.15
C VAL A 94 -1.21 -8.28 -16.43
N PRO A 95 -1.59 -7.73 -17.61
CA PRO A 95 -0.78 -7.91 -18.82
C PRO A 95 0.57 -7.21 -18.72
N THR A 96 0.65 -6.06 -18.03
CA THR A 96 1.92 -5.38 -17.79
C THR A 96 2.90 -6.28 -17.02
N ILE A 97 2.46 -6.92 -15.94
CA ILE A 97 3.28 -7.87 -15.17
C ILE A 97 3.67 -9.08 -16.02
N PHE A 98 2.77 -9.60 -16.85
CA PHE A 98 3.09 -10.71 -17.73
C PHE A 98 4.21 -10.35 -18.71
N ILE A 99 4.15 -9.16 -19.31
CA ILE A 99 5.18 -8.66 -20.23
C ILE A 99 6.51 -8.44 -19.48
N THR A 100 6.48 -7.80 -18.31
CA THR A 100 7.71 -7.51 -17.55
C THR A 100 8.38 -8.78 -17.04
N VAL A 101 7.61 -9.77 -16.57
CA VAL A 101 8.14 -11.08 -16.17
C VAL A 101 8.73 -11.82 -17.38
N SER A 102 8.03 -11.81 -18.52
CA SER A 102 8.54 -12.44 -19.75
C SER A 102 9.85 -11.81 -20.20
N LEU A 103 9.94 -10.48 -20.16
CA LEU A 103 11.16 -9.74 -20.49
C LEU A 103 12.30 -10.05 -19.51
N ALA A 104 12.00 -10.11 -18.21
CA ALA A 104 12.97 -10.47 -17.19
C ALA A 104 13.54 -11.89 -17.42
N ILE A 105 12.69 -12.86 -17.75
CA ILE A 105 13.12 -14.23 -18.09
C ILE A 105 14.00 -14.22 -19.34
N ALA A 106 13.61 -13.48 -20.39
CA ALA A 106 14.40 -13.40 -21.62
C ALA A 106 15.80 -12.83 -21.37
N VAL A 107 15.90 -11.75 -20.59
CA VAL A 107 17.18 -11.15 -20.18
C VAL A 107 18.00 -12.13 -19.34
N TRP A 108 17.37 -12.86 -18.43
CA TRP A 108 18.05 -13.85 -17.60
C TRP A 108 18.60 -15.02 -18.41
N VAL A 109 17.81 -15.57 -19.34
CA VAL A 109 18.26 -16.61 -20.27
C VAL A 109 19.42 -16.11 -21.12
N TRP A 110 19.34 -14.88 -21.64
CA TRP A 110 20.43 -14.27 -22.39
C TRP A 110 21.72 -14.16 -21.56
N ALA A 111 21.62 -13.68 -20.32
CA ALA A 111 22.75 -13.56 -19.41
C ALA A 111 23.38 -14.93 -19.09
N LEU A 112 22.56 -15.95 -18.83
CA LEU A 112 23.03 -17.32 -18.63
C LEU A 112 23.71 -17.86 -19.88
N SER A 113 23.11 -17.72 -21.06
CA SER A 113 23.70 -18.16 -22.33
C SER A 113 25.07 -17.52 -22.54
N SER A 114 25.20 -16.21 -22.32
CA SER A 114 26.48 -15.49 -22.42
C SER A 114 27.51 -16.02 -21.42
N PHE A 115 27.11 -16.28 -20.17
CA PHE A 115 28.00 -16.82 -19.15
C PHE A 115 28.46 -18.24 -19.47
N LEU A 116 27.55 -19.12 -19.92
CA LEU A 116 27.87 -20.48 -20.33
C LEU A 116 28.80 -20.49 -21.55
N LEU A 117 28.54 -19.65 -22.55
CA LEU A 117 29.41 -19.48 -23.71
C LEU A 117 30.82 -19.03 -23.30
N ALA A 118 30.93 -18.00 -22.46
CA ALA A 118 32.23 -17.51 -21.97
C ALA A 118 32.98 -18.61 -21.19
N ARG A 119 32.29 -19.38 -20.34
CA ARG A 119 32.89 -20.49 -19.59
C ARG A 119 33.31 -21.65 -20.48
N TRP A 120 32.52 -21.97 -21.51
CA TRP A 120 32.88 -22.99 -22.49
C TRP A 120 34.11 -22.57 -23.29
N VAL A 121 34.17 -21.34 -23.78
CA VAL A 121 35.34 -20.79 -24.48
C VAL A 121 36.57 -20.84 -23.58
N TYR A 122 36.47 -20.44 -22.32
CA TYR A 122 37.60 -20.49 -21.38
C TYR A 122 38.11 -21.92 -21.14
N ASN A 123 37.22 -22.92 -21.08
CA ASN A 123 37.61 -24.31 -20.86
C ASN A 123 38.16 -25.00 -22.13
N VAL A 124 37.69 -24.61 -23.31
CA VAL A 124 38.08 -25.23 -24.60
C VAL A 124 39.30 -24.57 -25.21
N VAL A 125 39.50 -23.27 -24.97
CA VAL A 125 40.69 -22.57 -25.42
C VAL A 125 41.78 -22.81 -24.38
N PRO A 126 42.85 -23.58 -24.69
CA PRO A 126 44.06 -23.54 -23.88
C PRO A 126 44.58 -22.11 -24.01
N VAL A 127 44.31 -21.28 -22.99
CA VAL A 127 44.91 -19.96 -22.87
C VAL A 127 46.37 -20.18 -22.53
N SER A 128 47.15 -20.52 -23.56
CA SER A 128 48.59 -20.35 -23.58
C SER A 128 48.81 -18.84 -23.60
N VAL A 129 48.89 -18.24 -22.41
CA VAL A 129 49.56 -16.95 -22.27
C VAL A 129 51.04 -17.20 -22.57
N SER A 130 51.37 -17.27 -23.86
CA SER A 130 52.74 -17.15 -24.35
C SER A 130 53.09 -15.67 -24.36
N GLY A 131 53.10 -15.07 -23.17
CA GLY A 131 53.55 -13.72 -22.96
C GLY A 131 55.06 -13.75 -22.73
N ARG A 132 55.84 -13.19 -23.65
CA ARG A 132 57.22 -12.79 -23.36
C ARG A 132 57.15 -11.65 -22.34
N THR A 133 57.39 -11.98 -21.08
CA THR A 133 57.57 -10.97 -20.04
C THR A 133 59.05 -10.63 -20.00
N GLU A 134 59.42 -9.50 -20.59
CA GLU A 134 60.76 -8.93 -20.43
C GLU A 134 60.85 -8.32 -19.03
N VAL A 135 61.59 -8.97 -18.14
CA VAL A 135 61.84 -8.45 -16.79
C VAL A 135 63.20 -7.78 -16.82
N ALA A 136 63.23 -6.46 -16.63
CA ALA A 136 64.47 -5.70 -16.55
C ALA A 136 65.14 -5.97 -15.18
N LEU A 137 66.34 -6.56 -15.19
CA LEU A 137 67.11 -6.74 -13.96
C LEU A 137 67.89 -5.45 -13.61
N PRO A 138 68.16 -5.20 -12.31
CA PRO A 138 68.85 -4.00 -11.83
C PRO A 138 70.28 -3.78 -12.38
N ASN A 139 70.81 -4.73 -13.16
CA ASN A 139 72.20 -4.75 -13.62
C ASN A 139 72.35 -4.46 -15.14
N GLY A 140 71.31 -3.87 -15.77
CA GLY A 140 71.35 -3.44 -17.17
C GLY A 140 71.20 -4.56 -18.21
N LYS A 141 70.99 -5.81 -17.80
CA LYS A 141 70.74 -6.96 -18.69
C LYS A 141 69.27 -7.36 -18.71
N THR A 142 68.78 -7.77 -19.87
CA THR A 142 67.40 -8.21 -20.07
C THR A 142 67.33 -9.74 -20.11
N ALA A 143 66.55 -10.33 -19.20
CA ALA A 143 66.27 -11.76 -19.25
C ALA A 143 64.95 -11.98 -19.99
N VAL A 144 65.02 -12.65 -21.13
CA VAL A 144 63.84 -13.06 -21.90
C VAL A 144 63.42 -14.42 -21.37
N VAL A 145 62.41 -14.43 -20.49
CA VAL A 145 61.83 -15.68 -20.00
C VAL A 145 60.72 -16.08 -20.96
N GLU A 146 60.98 -17.10 -21.77
CA GLU A 146 60.00 -17.68 -22.68
C GLU A 146 59.32 -18.86 -21.98
N LYS A 147 58.06 -18.69 -21.60
CA LYS A 147 57.27 -19.76 -20.99
C LYS A 147 56.72 -20.67 -22.08
N THR A 148 57.52 -21.65 -22.49
CA THR A 148 57.12 -22.70 -23.43
C THR A 148 56.81 -23.98 -22.67
N GLY A 149 55.56 -24.16 -22.24
CA GLY A 149 55.12 -25.44 -21.66
C GLY A 149 53.88 -25.38 -20.77
N GLU A 150 53.03 -26.39 -20.93
CA GLU A 150 51.66 -26.52 -20.42
C GLU A 150 51.56 -26.97 -18.94
N GLY A 151 52.61 -26.80 -18.13
CA GLY A 151 52.66 -27.26 -16.74
C GLY A 151 53.23 -26.23 -15.76
N PHE A 152 52.80 -26.28 -14.50
CA PHE A 152 53.46 -25.59 -13.38
C PHE A 152 54.84 -26.21 -13.16
N GLY A 153 55.88 -25.69 -13.84
CA GLY A 153 57.26 -26.03 -13.47
C GLY A 153 58.32 -25.98 -14.55
N ASP A 154 58.00 -25.82 -15.84
CA ASP A 154 59.04 -25.78 -16.88
C ASP A 154 59.32 -24.33 -17.33
N PHE A 155 60.45 -23.79 -16.88
CA PHE A 155 60.95 -22.48 -17.29
C PHE A 155 62.34 -22.67 -17.91
N LYS A 156 62.43 -22.51 -19.23
CA LYS A 156 63.71 -22.44 -19.94
C LYS A 156 64.15 -20.98 -20.02
N GLY A 157 65.10 -20.59 -19.17
CA GLY A 157 65.74 -19.29 -19.22
C GLY A 157 66.93 -19.29 -20.17
N GLU A 158 66.91 -18.45 -21.20
CA GLU A 158 68.10 -18.08 -21.96
C GLU A 158 68.48 -16.64 -21.62
N VAL A 159 69.68 -16.47 -21.08
CA VAL A 159 70.26 -15.15 -20.81
C VAL A 159 70.96 -14.70 -22.08
N LYS A 160 70.51 -13.58 -22.65
CA LYS A 160 71.25 -12.88 -23.70
C LYS A 160 72.00 -11.72 -23.06
N ASP A 161 73.29 -11.64 -23.38
CA ASP A 161 74.20 -10.57 -22.93
C ASP A 161 73.97 -9.25 -23.68
#